data_AF-A0A7L5SSX6-F1
#
_entry.id   AF-A0A7L5SSX6-F1
#
_cell.length_a   1.000
_cell.length_b   1.000
_cell.length_c   1.000
_cell.angle_alpha   90.00
_cell.angle_beta   90.00
_cell.angle_gamma   90.00
#
_symmetry.space_group_name_H-M   'P 1'
#
loop_
_entity.id
_entity.type
_entity.pdbx_description
1 polymer ?
#
loop_
_entity_poly.entity_id
_entity_poly.type
_entity_poly.pdbx_seq_one_letter_code
_entity_poly.pdbx_strand_id
1 'polypeptide(L)'
;MDSGTGRRGAPGSLPLDALADLGFALYAGARLPGVVMADGTQDGAYQMWLHDREGSAATVNARETWRYGPRDLWQEVTAVYDDFVAAGSPGADAFELTVTSEGQQVWLPPASPGR
;
A
#
# COMPACT_ATOMS: atom_id res chain seq x y z
N MET A 1 18.60 -1.31 10.27
CA MET A 1 17.53 -2.24 10.65
C MET A 1 18.19 -3.52 11.08
N ASP A 2 18.01 -3.94 12.34
CA ASP A 2 18.56 -5.20 12.85
C ASP A 2 17.75 -6.37 12.31
N SER A 3 18.42 -7.32 11.65
CA SER A 3 17.82 -8.48 10.99
C SER A 3 17.23 -9.53 11.96
N GLY A 4 17.33 -9.31 13.29
CA GLY A 4 16.95 -10.28 14.32
C GLY A 4 15.47 -10.30 14.72
N THR A 5 14.67 -9.26 14.37
CA THR A 5 13.28 -9.11 14.84
C THR A 5 12.24 -9.29 13.71
N GLY A 6 12.69 -9.64 12.51
CA GLY A 6 11.81 -9.78 11.33
C GLY A 6 10.96 -11.04 11.38
N ARG A 7 9.64 -10.89 11.23
CA ARG A 7 8.70 -12.01 11.02
C ARG A 7 8.60 -12.31 9.52
N ARG A 8 9.17 -13.44 9.10
CA ARG A 8 9.10 -13.92 7.71
C ARG A 8 7.71 -14.48 7.36
N GLY A 9 7.32 -14.38 6.10
CA GLY A 9 6.10 -14.97 5.55
C GLY A 9 6.17 -15.12 4.03
N ALA A 10 5.06 -15.53 3.43
CA ALA A 10 4.86 -15.50 1.98
C ALA A 10 4.18 -14.18 1.56
N PRO A 11 4.38 -13.70 0.32
CA PRO A 11 3.70 -12.50 -0.21
C PRO A 11 2.19 -12.65 -0.33
N GLY A 12 1.67 -13.88 -0.45
CA GLY A 12 0.25 -14.09 -0.71
C GLY A 12 -0.06 -13.97 -2.21
N SER A 13 -1.33 -13.68 -2.54
CA SER A 13 -1.83 -13.63 -3.91
C SER A 13 -1.81 -12.24 -4.54
N LEU A 14 -1.42 -11.21 -3.78
CA LEU A 14 -1.44 -9.84 -4.27
C LEU A 14 -0.37 -9.64 -5.37
N PRO A 15 -0.74 -9.23 -6.58
CA PRO A 15 0.21 -8.95 -7.65
C PRO A 15 0.99 -7.66 -7.34
N LEU A 16 2.30 -7.77 -7.15
CA LEU A 16 3.13 -6.66 -6.67
C LEU A 16 3.22 -5.49 -7.64
N ASP A 17 3.09 -5.75 -8.95
CA ASP A 17 3.02 -4.74 -9.99
C ASP A 17 1.72 -3.92 -9.94
N ALA A 18 0.63 -4.49 -9.42
CA ALA A 18 -0.61 -3.73 -9.20
C ALA A 18 -0.46 -2.66 -8.11
N LEU A 19 0.54 -2.77 -7.25
CA LEU A 19 0.84 -1.75 -6.24
C LEU A 19 1.52 -0.51 -6.83
N ALA A 20 2.07 -0.62 -8.05
CA ALA A 20 2.64 0.49 -8.80
C ALA A 20 1.58 1.28 -9.60
N ASP A 21 0.32 0.82 -9.59
CA ASP A 21 -0.77 1.56 -10.22
C ASP A 21 -1.02 2.89 -9.49
N LEU A 22 -1.15 3.98 -10.26
CA LEU A 22 -1.33 5.31 -9.69
C LEU A 22 -2.70 5.46 -8.99
N GLY A 23 -3.75 4.83 -9.50
CA GLY A 23 -5.06 4.83 -8.85
C GLY A 23 -5.00 4.14 -7.48
N PHE A 24 -4.32 2.99 -7.43
CA PHE A 24 -4.07 2.30 -6.16
C PHE A 24 -3.20 3.13 -5.21
N ALA A 25 -2.12 3.75 -5.69
CA ALA A 25 -1.24 4.58 -4.86
C ALA A 25 -2.01 5.72 -4.17
N LEU A 26 -2.96 6.35 -4.88
CA LEU A 26 -3.83 7.39 -4.32
C LEU A 26 -4.84 6.83 -3.32
N TYR A 27 -5.47 5.71 -3.64
CA TYR A 27 -6.41 5.04 -2.76
C TYR A 27 -5.75 4.58 -1.45
N ALA A 28 -4.57 3.98 -1.56
CA ALA A 28 -3.77 3.52 -0.43
C ALA A 28 -3.27 4.70 0.42
N GLY A 29 -2.78 5.77 -0.21
CA GLY A 29 -2.36 6.98 0.49
C GLY A 29 -3.48 7.63 1.32
N ALA A 30 -4.73 7.56 0.86
CA ALA A 30 -5.88 8.04 1.60
C ALA A 30 -6.29 7.11 2.77
N ARG A 31 -6.17 5.78 2.62
CA ARG A 31 -6.57 4.81 3.65
C ARG A 31 -5.49 4.45 4.66
N LEU A 32 -4.22 4.64 4.32
CA LEU A 32 -3.08 4.31 5.17
C LEU A 32 -2.27 5.56 5.52
N PRO A 33 -2.87 6.53 6.25
CA PRO A 33 -2.17 7.76 6.59
C PRO A 33 -0.90 7.47 7.40
N GLY A 34 0.21 8.04 6.95
CA GLY A 34 1.52 7.87 7.58
C GLY A 34 2.28 6.59 7.20
N VAL A 35 1.74 5.78 6.28
CA VAL A 35 2.47 4.65 5.67
C VAL A 35 3.10 5.13 4.36
N VAL A 36 4.39 4.91 4.23
CA VAL A 36 5.14 5.14 2.99
C VAL A 36 5.28 3.81 2.26
N MET A 37 4.97 3.83 0.97
CA MET A 37 5.19 2.74 0.05
C MET A 37 6.24 3.15 -0.98
N ALA A 38 7.22 2.30 -1.20
CA ALA A 38 8.21 2.48 -2.25
C ALA A 38 8.50 1.15 -2.92
N ASP A 39 8.69 1.16 -4.22
CA ASP A 39 9.13 0.00 -4.98
C ASP A 39 10.43 0.24 -5.74
N GLY A 40 11.02 -0.85 -6.19
CA GLY A 40 12.26 -0.81 -6.93
C GLY A 40 12.78 -2.20 -7.24
N THR A 41 13.96 -2.24 -7.85
CA THR A 41 14.66 -3.50 -8.11
C THR A 41 15.81 -3.64 -7.14
N GLN A 42 15.84 -4.73 -6.37
CA GLN A 42 16.96 -5.11 -5.52
C GLN A 42 17.46 -6.49 -5.93
N ASP A 43 18.77 -6.62 -6.16
CA ASP A 43 19.42 -7.86 -6.62
C ASP A 43 18.76 -8.50 -7.86
N GLY A 44 18.25 -7.65 -8.76
CA GLY A 44 17.59 -8.06 -9.99
C GLY A 44 16.13 -8.54 -9.82
N ALA A 45 15.56 -8.43 -8.62
CA ALA A 45 14.17 -8.76 -8.33
C ALA A 45 13.37 -7.51 -7.94
N TYR A 46 12.12 -7.44 -8.40
CA TYR A 46 11.17 -6.43 -7.94
C TYR A 46 10.91 -6.60 -6.44
N GLN A 47 10.94 -5.48 -5.72
CA GLN A 47 10.75 -5.45 -4.29
C GLN A 47 9.98 -4.19 -3.88
N MET A 48 9.11 -4.36 -2.90
CA MET A 48 8.38 -3.29 -2.24
C MET A 48 8.86 -3.13 -0.80
N TRP A 49 8.95 -1.88 -0.36
CA TRP A 49 9.21 -1.48 1.01
C TRP A 49 8.04 -0.68 1.54
N LEU A 50 7.62 -1.02 2.76
CA LEU A 50 6.62 -0.32 3.54
C LEU A 50 7.28 0.18 4.82
N HIS A 51 6.98 1.40 5.24
CA HIS A 51 7.33 1.83 6.59
C HIS A 51 6.37 2.91 7.11
N ASP A 52 6.21 2.96 8.43
CA ASP A 52 5.58 4.09 9.12
C ASP A 52 6.60 4.83 10.00
N ARG A 53 6.15 5.92 10.63
CA ARG A 53 6.99 6.71 11.55
C ARG A 53 7.23 6.01 12.89
N GLU A 54 6.33 5.11 13.29
CA GLU A 54 6.31 4.45 14.59
C GLU A 54 7.17 3.16 14.61
N GLY A 55 7.88 2.87 13.51
CA GLY A 55 8.86 1.79 13.42
C GLY A 55 8.30 0.46 12.92
N SER A 56 7.09 0.44 12.35
CA SER A 56 6.59 -0.71 11.60
C SER A 56 7.16 -0.65 10.18
N ALA A 57 7.56 -1.81 9.65
CA ALA A 57 8.08 -1.91 8.29
C ALA A 57 7.78 -3.26 7.66
N ALA A 58 7.75 -3.30 6.33
CA ALA A 58 7.75 -4.56 5.60
C ALA A 58 8.61 -4.49 4.34
N THR A 59 9.19 -5.63 3.97
CA THR A 59 9.87 -5.85 2.70
C THR A 59 9.20 -7.01 2.00
N VAL A 60 8.83 -6.83 0.73
CA VAL A 60 8.04 -7.81 -0.01
C VAL A 60 8.60 -8.00 -1.40
N ASN A 61 8.84 -9.25 -1.78
CA ASN A 61 9.17 -9.62 -3.15
C ASN A 61 8.35 -10.85 -3.55
N ALA A 62 8.54 -11.34 -4.78
CA ALA A 62 7.77 -12.47 -5.31
C ALA A 62 7.93 -13.78 -4.52
N ARG A 63 8.94 -13.90 -3.64
CA ARG A 63 9.24 -15.12 -2.88
C ARG A 63 8.83 -15.02 -1.42
N GLU A 64 9.01 -13.86 -0.81
CA GLU A 64 8.87 -13.72 0.64
C GLU A 64 8.46 -12.33 1.08
N THR A 65 7.94 -12.30 2.31
CA THR A 65 7.67 -11.09 3.09
C THR A 65 8.50 -11.10 4.34
N TRP A 66 9.01 -9.94 4.71
CA TRP A 66 9.61 -9.66 5.99
C TRP A 66 8.84 -8.53 6.64
N ARG A 67 8.48 -8.68 7.91
CA ARG A 67 7.66 -7.71 8.66
C ARG A 67 8.30 -7.38 9.99
N TYR A 68 8.25 -6.12 10.36
CA TYR A 68 8.93 -5.56 11.53
C TYR A 68 7.98 -4.63 12.28
N GLY A 69 8.21 -4.50 13.59
CA GLY A 69 7.47 -3.57 14.44
C GLY A 69 6.06 -4.07 14.82
N PRO A 70 5.28 -3.19 15.46
CA PRO A 70 4.01 -3.54 16.09
C PRO A 70 2.88 -3.81 15.08
N ARG A 71 2.88 -3.13 13.93
CA ARG A 71 1.87 -3.32 12.88
C ARG A 71 2.33 -4.31 11.82
N ASP A 72 1.36 -4.95 11.18
CA ASP A 72 1.59 -5.79 10.01
C ASP A 72 1.23 -5.00 8.75
N LEU A 73 2.14 -4.09 8.34
CA LEU A 73 1.86 -3.18 7.22
C LEU A 73 1.56 -3.91 5.91
N TRP A 74 2.12 -5.11 5.70
CA TRP A 74 1.82 -5.90 4.51
C TRP A 74 0.38 -6.41 4.50
N GLN A 75 -0.09 -6.89 5.65
CA GLN A 75 -1.48 -7.33 5.80
C GLN A 75 -2.46 -6.15 5.65
N GLU A 76 -2.13 -4.98 6.18
CA GLU A 76 -2.94 -3.76 6.01
C GLU A 76 -3.01 -3.31 4.55
N VAL A 77 -1.89 -3.27 3.83
CA VAL A 77 -1.87 -2.96 2.39
C VAL A 77 -2.67 -3.97 1.57
N THR A 78 -2.55 -5.27 1.91
CA THR A 78 -3.33 -6.31 1.24
C THR A 78 -4.83 -6.10 1.43
N ALA A 79 -5.27 -5.80 2.65
CA ALA A 79 -6.68 -5.50 2.93
C ALA A 79 -7.17 -4.25 2.17
N VAL A 80 -6.35 -3.20 2.08
CA VAL A 80 -6.68 -1.99 1.30
C VAL A 80 -6.73 -2.26 -0.20
N TYR A 81 -5.90 -3.16 -0.71
CA TYR A 81 -5.97 -3.62 -2.09
C TYR A 81 -7.25 -4.40 -2.37
N ASP A 82 -7.66 -5.29 -1.47
CA ASP A 82 -8.93 -6.00 -1.59
C ASP A 82 -10.12 -5.01 -1.62
N ASP A 83 -10.09 -3.98 -0.77
CA ASP A 83 -11.07 -2.88 -0.79
C ASP A 83 -11.03 -2.09 -2.10
N PHE A 84 -9.85 -1.85 -2.67
CA PHE A 84 -9.68 -1.14 -3.95
C PHE A 84 -10.29 -1.93 -5.11
N VAL A 85 -10.01 -3.24 -5.17
CA VAL A 85 -10.60 -4.15 -6.15
C VAL A 85 -12.12 -4.22 -5.98
N ALA A 86 -12.61 -4.30 -4.74
CA ALA A 86 -14.04 -4.30 -4.44
C ALA A 86 -14.72 -2.97 -4.85
N ALA A 87 -14.00 -1.85 -4.78
CA ALA A 87 -14.46 -0.55 -5.27
C ALA A 87 -14.38 -0.40 -6.81
N GLY A 88 -13.97 -1.44 -7.54
CA GLY A 88 -13.89 -1.45 -8.99
C GLY A 88 -12.56 -0.95 -9.56
N SER A 89 -11.51 -0.89 -8.74
CA SER A 89 -10.17 -0.44 -9.12
C SER A 89 -10.17 0.94 -9.79
N PRO A 90 -10.65 1.99 -9.09
CA PRO A 90 -10.74 3.34 -9.65
C PRO A 90 -9.39 3.82 -10.19
N GLY A 91 -9.38 4.31 -11.43
CA GLY A 91 -8.22 4.94 -12.03
C GLY A 91 -7.87 6.27 -11.35
N ALA A 92 -6.68 6.79 -11.61
CA ALA A 92 -6.22 8.06 -11.04
C ALA A 92 -7.15 9.25 -11.38
N ASP A 93 -7.87 9.18 -12.50
CA ASP A 93 -8.86 10.16 -12.95
C ASP A 93 -10.12 10.22 -12.08
N ALA A 94 -10.42 9.15 -11.33
CA ALA A 94 -11.52 9.13 -10.37
C ALA A 94 -11.21 9.90 -9.07
N PHE A 95 -9.94 10.23 -8.83
CA PHE A 95 -9.51 11.04 -7.70
C PHE A 95 -9.33 12.48 -8.17
N GLU A 96 -10.25 13.36 -7.78
CA GLU A 96 -10.09 14.80 -7.98
C GLU A 96 -8.95 15.31 -7.08
N LEU A 97 -7.71 15.21 -7.57
CA LEU A 97 -6.52 15.76 -6.94
C LEU A 97 -6.50 17.27 -7.09
N THR A 98 -7.06 17.98 -6.12
CA THR A 98 -6.80 19.41 -5.96
C THR A 98 -5.61 19.58 -5.02
N VAL A 99 -4.40 19.69 -5.58
CA VAL A 99 -3.20 20.10 -4.82
C VAL A 99 -3.24 21.62 -4.70
N THR A 100 -3.62 22.14 -3.52
CA THR A 100 -3.44 23.56 -3.20
C THR A 100 -2.14 23.73 -2.43
N SER A 101 -1.57 24.95 -2.45
CA SER A 101 -0.37 25.29 -1.68
C SER A 101 -0.54 25.21 -0.15
N GLU A 102 -1.73 24.85 0.34
CA GLU A 102 -2.09 24.78 1.76
C GLU A 102 -2.29 23.33 2.27
N GLY A 103 -2.19 22.30 1.42
CA GLY A 103 -2.27 20.89 1.81
C GLY A 103 -3.01 19.99 0.81
N GLN A 104 -3.04 18.67 1.08
CA GLN A 104 -3.81 17.68 0.32
C GLN A 104 -5.21 17.48 0.92
N GLN A 105 -6.25 17.54 0.07
CA GLN A 105 -7.59 17.07 0.40
C GLN A 105 -8.03 16.00 -0.63
N VAL A 106 -8.61 14.91 -0.13
CA VAL A 106 -9.15 13.81 -0.94
C VAL A 106 -10.65 13.69 -0.65
N TRP A 107 -11.47 13.73 -1.69
CA TRP A 107 -12.90 13.45 -1.60
C TRP A 107 -13.15 12.00 -1.99
N LEU A 108 -13.77 11.24 -1.09
CA LEU A 108 -14.22 9.87 -1.36
C LEU A 108 -15.65 9.92 -1.92
N PRO A 109 -15.95 9.25 -3.05
CA PRO A 109 -17.32 9.15 -3.52
C PRO A 109 -18.18 8.32 -2.53
N PRO A 110 -19.50 8.60 -2.44
CA PRO A 110 -20.38 7.86 -1.55
C PRO A 110 -20.43 6.38 -1.97
N ALA A 111 -20.36 5.48 -0.99
CA ALA A 111 -20.59 4.05 -1.23
C ALA A 111 -22.00 3.88 -1.83
N SER A 112 -22.08 3.18 -2.96
CA SER A 112 -23.38 2.87 -3.58
C SER A 112 -24.24 2.08 -2.58
N PRO A 113 -25.49 2.48 -2.32
CA PRO A 113 -26.38 1.66 -1.51
C PRO A 113 -26.74 0.40 -2.31
N GLY A 114 -26.46 -0.76 -1.71
CA GLY A 114 -26.74 -2.07 -2.29
C GLY A 114 -28.22 -2.23 -2.65
N ARG A 115 -28.47 -2.93 -3.76
CA ARG A 115 -29.78 -3.38 -4.20
C ARG A 115 -30.08 -4.78 -3.70
#